data_AF-A0AAD2HXW0-F1
#
_entry.id   AF-A0AAD2HXW0-F1
#
_cell.length_a   1.000
_cell.length_b   1.000
_cell.length_c   1.000
_cell.angle_alpha   90.00
_cell.angle_beta   90.00
_cell.angle_gamma   90.00
#
_symmetry.space_group_name_H-M   'P 1'
#
loop_
_entity.id
_entity.type
_entity.pdbx_description
1 polymer ?
#
loop_
_entity_poly.entity_id
_entity_poly.type
_entity_poly.pdbx_seq_one_letter_code
_entity_poly.pdbx_strand_id
1 'polypeptide(L)'
;MTVSPRIIPSATLAQSELWDEARRNGLRKPRYKKQDIDERRSKNLIPGTPLSALRQDDRVPVLLVQRSTECSGTSDRGLHGWTLFLPAGWGMPFFSSLTFTGTRVAGQRERAAQAFEAGSAYFPRDYPTCLSYTAHVTERESTERARWERTPPAKRPNFEKLGTRSPWRADWEVVLGADPDLVSTQREPGKETWEPWLLRGSGVRALLDKLIADPGVFSAELNALRIKRHFAPLQQSSVLLASSALLRVKINPIKEGNPQDLALIYAIPSDEGELPSEIIGYVTSGNFSLSQGTGFAIGAVSLTSYLKLTTKNLPSERTKSTLTKNPLFVKYRDRDGHVFRAAEIQVLDT
;
A
#
# COMPACT_ATOMS: atom_id res chain seq x y z
N MET A 1 21.26 -34.84 -18.15
CA MET A 1 20.87 -33.50 -17.65
C MET A 1 20.50 -32.64 -18.85
N THR A 2 19.23 -32.59 -19.22
CA THR A 2 18.75 -31.74 -20.31
C THR A 2 18.71 -30.30 -19.80
N VAL A 3 19.58 -29.45 -20.37
CA VAL A 3 19.59 -28.01 -20.10
C VAL A 3 18.21 -27.47 -20.45
N SER A 4 17.46 -26.99 -19.46
CA SER A 4 16.17 -26.34 -19.70
C SER A 4 16.42 -25.14 -20.63
N PRO A 5 15.74 -25.05 -21.79
CA PRO A 5 15.98 -23.95 -22.71
C PRO A 5 15.64 -22.64 -22.00
N ARG A 6 16.61 -21.71 -21.94
CA ARG A 6 16.36 -20.34 -21.49
C ARG A 6 15.50 -19.67 -22.55
N ILE A 7 14.18 -19.70 -22.34
CA ILE A 7 13.22 -19.01 -23.19
C ILE A 7 13.31 -17.52 -22.84
N ILE A 8 13.84 -16.73 -23.77
CA ILE A 8 13.90 -15.27 -23.63
C ILE A 8 12.51 -14.72 -23.94
N PRO A 9 11.95 -13.82 -23.10
CA PRO A 9 10.66 -13.20 -23.39
C PRO A 9 10.72 -12.47 -24.74
N SER A 10 9.87 -12.89 -25.67
CA SER A 10 9.76 -12.30 -27.01
C SER A 10 8.33 -11.79 -27.24
N ALA A 11 8.18 -10.82 -28.14
CA ALA A 11 6.87 -10.33 -28.55
C ALA A 11 5.99 -11.44 -29.15
N THR A 12 6.60 -12.44 -29.80
CA THR A 12 5.90 -13.60 -30.36
C THR A 12 5.32 -14.50 -29.27
N LEU A 13 6.03 -14.70 -28.14
CA LEU A 13 5.53 -15.45 -26.99
C LEU A 13 4.45 -14.71 -26.22
N ALA A 14 4.43 -13.37 -26.30
CA ALA A 14 3.43 -12.54 -25.66
C ALA A 14 2.09 -12.50 -26.43
N GLN A 15 2.02 -13.06 -27.65
CA GLN A 15 0.77 -13.15 -28.41
C GLN A 15 -0.18 -14.14 -27.75
N SER A 16 -1.41 -13.70 -27.47
CA SER A 16 -2.43 -14.54 -26.84
C SER A 16 -3.74 -14.49 -27.61
N GLU A 17 -4.29 -15.66 -27.87
CA GLU A 17 -5.59 -15.86 -28.52
C GLU A 17 -6.77 -15.61 -27.55
N LEU A 18 -6.49 -15.33 -26.27
CA LEU A 18 -7.51 -15.01 -25.26
C LEU A 18 -8.33 -13.77 -25.61
N TRP A 19 -7.74 -12.85 -26.38
CA TRP A 19 -8.37 -11.60 -26.78
C TRP A 19 -9.29 -11.75 -27.99
N ASP A 20 -9.22 -12.87 -28.71
CA ASP A 20 -10.12 -13.18 -29.82
C ASP A 20 -11.49 -13.60 -29.29
N GLU A 21 -12.50 -12.79 -29.61
CA GLU A 21 -13.87 -13.01 -29.15
C GLU A 21 -14.46 -14.32 -29.65
N ALA A 22 -14.18 -14.73 -30.89
CA ALA A 22 -14.74 -15.94 -31.47
C ALA A 22 -14.24 -17.19 -30.73
N ARG A 23 -12.93 -17.26 -30.47
CA ARG A 23 -12.30 -18.35 -29.71
C ARG A 23 -12.74 -18.34 -28.25
N ARG A 24 -12.80 -17.16 -27.61
CA ARG A 24 -13.23 -17.01 -26.22
C ARG A 24 -14.68 -17.45 -26.01
N ASN A 25 -15.57 -17.11 -26.94
CA ASN A 25 -16.98 -17.49 -26.87
C ASN A 25 -17.17 -19.00 -27.08
N GLY A 26 -16.40 -19.61 -27.99
CA GLY A 26 -16.38 -21.07 -28.16
C GLY A 26 -15.91 -21.82 -26.90
N LEU A 27 -14.97 -21.25 -26.15
CA LEU A 27 -14.39 -21.84 -24.94
C LEU A 27 -15.11 -21.45 -23.64
N ARG A 28 -16.27 -20.79 -23.72
CA ARG A 28 -16.99 -20.29 -22.53
C ARG A 28 -17.48 -21.41 -21.62
N LYS A 29 -17.74 -22.60 -22.16
CA LYS A 29 -18.12 -23.79 -21.39
C LYS A 29 -17.20 -24.94 -21.78
N PRO A 30 -16.62 -25.67 -20.81
CA PRO A 30 -15.85 -26.86 -21.11
C PRO A 30 -16.76 -27.91 -21.74
N ARG A 31 -16.25 -28.59 -22.77
CA ARG A 31 -17.00 -29.59 -23.54
C ARG A 31 -17.25 -30.86 -22.72
N TYR A 32 -16.29 -31.24 -21.88
CA TYR A 32 -16.37 -32.40 -21.01
C TYR A 32 -16.54 -32.01 -19.55
N LYS A 33 -17.42 -32.71 -18.85
CA LYS A 33 -17.56 -32.58 -17.40
C LYS A 33 -16.49 -33.41 -16.70
N LYS A 34 -16.28 -33.12 -15.42
CA LYS A 34 -15.36 -33.90 -14.57
C LYS A 34 -15.73 -35.39 -14.56
N GLN A 35 -17.01 -35.71 -14.48
CA GLN A 35 -17.50 -37.09 -14.55
C GLN A 35 -17.04 -37.80 -15.83
N ASP A 36 -17.22 -37.17 -16.99
CA ASP A 36 -16.82 -37.76 -18.28
C ASP A 36 -15.30 -38.02 -18.34
N ILE A 37 -14.51 -37.13 -17.75
CA ILE A 37 -13.05 -37.27 -17.66
C ILE A 37 -12.67 -38.42 -16.71
N ASP A 38 -13.36 -38.54 -15.58
CA ASP A 38 -13.12 -39.61 -14.61
C ASP A 38 -13.58 -40.98 -15.15
N GLU A 39 -14.66 -41.04 -15.94
CA GLU A 39 -15.08 -42.23 -16.69
C GLU A 39 -14.06 -42.63 -17.77
N ARG A 40 -13.37 -41.67 -18.40
CA ARG A 40 -12.25 -41.97 -19.30
C ARG A 40 -11.06 -42.53 -18.52
N ARG A 41 -10.76 -41.98 -17.34
CA ARG A 41 -9.67 -42.47 -16.48
C ARG A 41 -9.94 -43.89 -15.96
N SER A 42 -11.19 -44.21 -15.63
CA SER A 42 -11.55 -45.55 -15.13
C SER A 42 -11.44 -46.64 -16.19
N LYS A 43 -11.54 -46.28 -17.49
CA LYS A 43 -11.32 -47.19 -18.61
C LYS A 43 -9.84 -47.50 -18.88
N ASN A 44 -8.90 -46.75 -18.29
CA ASN A 44 -7.49 -47.07 -18.41
C ASN A 44 -7.19 -48.36 -17.63
N LEU A 45 -6.56 -49.33 -18.30
CA LEU A 45 -6.22 -50.64 -17.71
C LEU A 45 -5.28 -50.50 -16.50
N ILE A 46 -4.39 -49.51 -16.54
CA ILE A 46 -3.39 -49.26 -15.49
C ILE A 46 -3.83 -48.02 -14.68
N PRO A 47 -4.08 -48.18 -13.36
CA PRO A 47 -4.33 -47.05 -12.48
C PRO A 47 -3.15 -46.06 -12.49
N GLY A 48 -3.46 -44.76 -12.53
CA GLY A 48 -2.46 -43.69 -12.48
C GLY A 48 -1.86 -43.28 -13.84
N THR A 49 -2.20 -43.96 -14.94
CA THR A 49 -1.77 -43.52 -16.28
C THR A 49 -2.45 -42.21 -16.68
N PRO A 50 -1.71 -41.18 -17.13
CA PRO A 50 -2.30 -39.91 -17.58
C PRO A 50 -3.12 -40.11 -18.87
N LEU A 51 -4.20 -39.35 -19.01
CA LEU A 51 -5.01 -39.34 -20.23
C LEU A 51 -4.23 -38.68 -21.38
N SER A 52 -4.27 -39.28 -22.57
CA SER A 52 -3.78 -38.67 -23.81
C SER A 52 -4.82 -37.69 -24.37
N ALA A 53 -4.34 -36.56 -24.91
CA ALA A 53 -5.22 -35.55 -25.51
C ALA A 53 -5.84 -36.07 -26.81
N LEU A 54 -7.16 -36.05 -26.91
CA LEU A 54 -7.91 -36.39 -28.13
C LEU A 54 -8.11 -35.13 -28.99
N ARG A 55 -8.34 -35.32 -30.30
CA ARG A 55 -8.67 -34.21 -31.22
C ARG A 55 -9.95 -33.45 -30.83
N GLN A 56 -10.84 -34.10 -30.08
CA GLN A 56 -12.11 -33.54 -29.63
C GLN A 56 -11.99 -32.75 -28.33
N ASP A 57 -10.84 -32.82 -27.64
CA ASP A 57 -10.63 -32.12 -26.37
C ASP A 57 -10.36 -30.63 -26.61
N ASP A 58 -10.79 -29.80 -25.67
CA ASP A 58 -10.70 -28.35 -25.79
C ASP A 58 -9.24 -27.89 -25.65
N ARG A 59 -8.82 -27.01 -26.57
CA ARG A 59 -7.53 -26.33 -26.51
C ARG A 59 -7.72 -24.97 -25.88
N VAL A 60 -7.24 -24.80 -24.66
CA VAL A 60 -7.44 -23.58 -23.87
C VAL A 60 -6.19 -22.70 -24.00
N PRO A 61 -6.29 -21.50 -24.60
CA PRO A 61 -5.20 -20.54 -24.57
C PRO A 61 -5.09 -19.94 -23.15
N VAL A 62 -3.87 -19.71 -22.70
CA VAL A 62 -3.55 -19.23 -21.35
C VAL A 62 -2.52 -18.12 -21.47
N LEU A 63 -2.63 -17.10 -20.62
CA LEU A 63 -1.62 -16.05 -20.50
C LEU A 63 -1.05 -16.05 -19.08
N LEU A 64 0.28 -16.06 -18.99
CA LEU A 64 1.03 -16.00 -17.75
C LEU A 64 1.75 -14.66 -17.67
N VAL A 65 1.48 -13.89 -16.63
CA VAL A 65 2.16 -12.62 -16.36
C VAL A 65 2.92 -12.75 -15.05
N GLN A 66 4.24 -12.63 -15.10
CA GLN A 66 5.04 -12.54 -13.89
C GLN A 66 4.70 -11.22 -13.19
N ARG A 67 4.36 -11.29 -11.91
CA ARG A 67 4.08 -10.13 -11.07
C ARG A 67 5.03 -10.15 -9.89
N SER A 68 5.82 -9.10 -9.77
CA SER A 68 6.61 -8.83 -8.57
C SER A 68 5.91 -7.74 -7.77
N THR A 69 5.72 -7.98 -6.48
CA THR A 69 5.39 -6.92 -5.52
C THR A 69 6.65 -6.63 -4.74
N GLU A 70 7.27 -5.51 -5.07
CA GLU A 70 8.49 -4.99 -4.47
C GLU A 70 8.25 -3.55 -4.05
N CYS A 71 8.99 -3.10 -3.04
CA CYS A 71 9.15 -1.69 -2.76
C CYS A 71 10.47 -1.20 -3.37
N SER A 72 10.41 -0.12 -4.14
CA SER A 72 11.57 0.53 -4.72
C SER A 72 12.57 0.97 -3.64
N GLY A 73 13.75 0.34 -3.62
CA GLY A 73 14.86 0.66 -2.71
C GLY A 73 15.48 -0.52 -1.97
N THR A 74 14.80 -1.67 -1.88
CA THR A 74 15.35 -2.89 -1.26
C THR A 74 14.97 -4.11 -2.10
N SER A 75 15.88 -4.56 -2.95
CA SER A 75 15.69 -5.69 -3.88
C SER A 75 15.50 -7.05 -3.20
N ASP A 76 15.74 -7.15 -1.89
CA ASP A 76 15.88 -8.43 -1.20
C ASP A 76 14.57 -8.99 -0.63
N ARG A 77 13.46 -8.23 -0.71
CA ARG A 77 12.18 -8.54 -0.01
C ARG A 77 10.96 -8.57 -0.93
N GLY A 78 11.18 -8.74 -2.22
CA GLY A 78 10.12 -8.85 -3.22
C GLY A 78 9.37 -10.17 -3.10
N LEU A 79 8.04 -10.12 -3.17
CA LEU A 79 7.24 -11.31 -3.44
C LEU A 79 7.04 -11.43 -4.94
N HIS A 80 7.52 -12.52 -5.51
CA HIS A 80 7.39 -12.83 -6.92
C HIS A 80 6.33 -13.92 -7.11
N GLY A 81 5.44 -13.70 -8.07
CA GLY A 81 4.39 -14.65 -8.39
C GLY A 81 4.03 -14.60 -9.87
N TRP A 82 3.10 -15.45 -10.26
CA TRP A 82 2.55 -15.52 -11.61
C TRP A 82 1.05 -15.26 -11.54
N THR A 83 0.56 -14.42 -12.43
CA THR A 83 -0.86 -14.20 -12.67
C THR A 83 -1.26 -15.03 -13.88
N LEU A 84 -2.15 -16.00 -13.66
CA LEU A 84 -2.69 -16.88 -14.67
C LEU A 84 -4.03 -16.31 -15.17
N PHE A 85 -4.10 -15.99 -16.45
CA PHE A 85 -5.35 -15.56 -17.10
C PHE A 85 -5.96 -16.73 -17.88
N LEU A 86 -7.26 -16.95 -17.67
CA LEU A 86 -8.04 -18.05 -18.23
C LEU A 86 -9.40 -17.55 -18.74
N PRO A 87 -10.04 -18.23 -19.71
CA PRO A 87 -11.42 -17.93 -20.10
C PRO A 87 -12.44 -18.22 -18.99
N ALA A 88 -13.57 -17.51 -18.99
CA ALA A 88 -14.56 -17.46 -17.90
C ALA A 88 -15.32 -18.77 -17.55
N GLY A 89 -15.02 -19.90 -18.21
CA GLY A 89 -15.57 -21.23 -17.89
C GLY A 89 -14.56 -22.20 -17.28
N TRP A 90 -13.28 -21.86 -17.30
CA TRP A 90 -12.17 -22.78 -17.01
C TRP A 90 -11.59 -22.62 -15.60
N GLY A 91 -12.16 -21.73 -14.78
CA GLY A 91 -11.68 -21.47 -13.42
C GLY A 91 -11.65 -22.73 -12.55
N MET A 92 -12.78 -23.43 -12.40
CA MET A 92 -12.88 -24.60 -11.53
C MET A 92 -12.00 -25.80 -11.95
N PRO A 93 -11.95 -26.20 -13.25
CA PRO A 93 -11.04 -27.24 -13.70
C PRO A 93 -9.57 -26.95 -13.35
N PHE A 94 -9.09 -25.75 -13.68
CA PHE A 94 -7.71 -25.34 -13.39
C PHE A 94 -7.46 -25.22 -11.88
N PHE A 95 -8.39 -24.64 -11.14
CA PHE A 95 -8.30 -24.51 -9.69
C PHE A 95 -8.14 -25.88 -9.02
N SER A 96 -8.98 -26.86 -9.39
CA SER A 96 -8.89 -28.22 -8.82
C SER A 96 -7.55 -28.89 -9.07
N SER A 97 -6.99 -28.73 -10.28
CA SER A 97 -5.68 -29.27 -10.65
C SER A 97 -4.54 -28.59 -9.88
N LEU A 98 -4.62 -27.26 -9.69
CA LEU A 98 -3.63 -26.52 -8.91
C LEU A 98 -3.66 -26.91 -7.43
N THR A 99 -4.85 -27.03 -6.84
CA THR A 99 -5.01 -27.39 -5.41
C THR A 99 -4.60 -28.84 -5.12
N PHE A 100 -4.73 -29.75 -6.08
CA PHE A 100 -4.38 -31.16 -5.90
C PHE A 100 -2.90 -31.37 -5.57
N THR A 101 -2.02 -30.46 -5.99
CA THR A 101 -0.58 -30.51 -5.71
C THR A 101 -0.19 -30.13 -4.28
N GLY A 102 -1.16 -29.87 -3.40
CA GLY A 102 -0.94 -29.43 -2.02
C GLY A 102 -0.75 -27.91 -1.88
N THR A 103 -1.10 -27.13 -2.92
CA THR A 103 -1.06 -25.66 -2.84
C THR A 103 -2.13 -25.15 -1.89
N ARG A 104 -1.77 -24.16 -1.07
CA ARG A 104 -2.70 -23.50 -0.14
C ARG A 104 -3.34 -22.31 -0.83
N VAL A 105 -4.64 -22.14 -0.61
CA VAL A 105 -5.43 -21.06 -1.19
C VAL A 105 -5.43 -19.87 -0.23
N ALA A 106 -5.10 -18.70 -0.75
CA ALA A 106 -5.06 -17.44 -0.03
C ALA A 106 -6.26 -16.57 -0.41
N GLY A 107 -6.87 -15.91 0.58
CA GLY A 107 -7.97 -14.97 0.38
C GLY A 107 -7.50 -13.51 0.28
N GLN A 108 -8.43 -12.59 0.48
CA GLN A 108 -8.14 -11.15 0.47
C GLN A 108 -7.23 -10.74 1.64
N ARG A 109 -7.39 -11.38 2.81
CA ARG A 109 -6.55 -11.13 3.99
C ARG A 109 -5.10 -11.47 3.73
N GLU A 110 -4.84 -12.64 3.17
CA GLU A 110 -3.48 -13.09 2.86
C GLU A 110 -2.87 -12.24 1.74
N ARG A 111 -3.67 -11.80 0.75
CA ARG A 111 -3.21 -10.86 -0.28
C ARG A 111 -2.78 -9.51 0.32
N ALA A 112 -3.52 -9.00 1.30
CA ALA A 112 -3.15 -7.79 2.03
C ALA A 112 -1.88 -8.00 2.85
N ALA A 113 -1.74 -9.15 3.52
CA ALA A 113 -0.54 -9.52 4.27
C ALA A 113 0.70 -9.65 3.35
N GLN A 114 0.56 -10.23 2.16
CA GLN A 114 1.62 -10.30 1.16
C GLN A 114 2.10 -8.89 0.74
N ALA A 115 1.15 -8.00 0.42
CA ALA A 115 1.50 -6.61 0.09
C ALA A 115 2.22 -5.91 1.24
N PHE A 116 1.76 -6.13 2.48
CA PHE A 116 2.37 -5.59 3.69
C PHE A 116 3.79 -6.12 3.93
N GLU A 117 4.02 -7.44 3.81
CA GLU A 117 5.35 -8.04 3.95
C GLU A 117 6.31 -7.60 2.84
N ALA A 118 5.81 -7.40 1.62
CA ALA A 118 6.56 -6.78 0.53
C ALA A 118 6.84 -5.28 0.77
N GLY A 119 6.25 -4.68 1.81
CA GLY A 119 6.34 -3.26 2.12
C GLY A 119 5.70 -2.38 1.05
N SER A 120 4.69 -2.89 0.33
CA SER A 120 3.94 -2.20 -0.71
C SER A 120 2.55 -1.80 -0.21
N ALA A 121 2.06 -0.66 -0.68
CA ALA A 121 0.74 -0.17 -0.31
C ALA A 121 -0.38 -1.03 -0.91
N TYR A 122 -1.35 -1.40 -0.09
CA TYR A 122 -2.50 -2.20 -0.50
C TYR A 122 -3.74 -1.32 -0.75
N PHE A 123 -4.33 -1.44 -1.95
CA PHE A 123 -5.59 -0.78 -2.28
C PHE A 123 -6.78 -1.61 -1.76
N PRO A 124 -7.81 -1.00 -1.15
CA PRO A 124 -8.05 0.44 -0.97
C PRO A 124 -7.46 1.04 0.32
N ARG A 125 -6.97 0.21 1.24
CA ARG A 125 -6.63 0.57 2.63
C ARG A 125 -5.56 1.65 2.80
N ASP A 126 -4.49 1.61 2.01
CA ASP A 126 -3.33 2.52 2.15
C ASP A 126 -3.38 3.73 1.21
N TYR A 127 -4.55 4.00 0.63
CA TYR A 127 -4.77 5.10 -0.30
C TYR A 127 -5.75 6.10 0.33
N PRO A 128 -5.30 6.89 1.32
CA PRO A 128 -6.12 7.99 1.82
C PRO A 128 -6.55 8.86 0.65
N THR A 129 -7.69 9.53 0.80
CA THR A 129 -8.29 10.45 -0.19
C THR A 129 -9.07 9.81 -1.34
N CYS A 130 -9.07 8.48 -1.50
CA CYS A 130 -9.90 7.81 -2.50
C CYS A 130 -11.33 7.54 -2.01
N LEU A 131 -12.32 7.53 -2.90
CA LEU A 131 -13.71 7.15 -2.58
C LEU A 131 -13.83 5.69 -2.08
N SER A 132 -13.00 4.79 -2.60
CA SER A 132 -12.98 3.40 -2.13
C SER A 132 -12.37 3.29 -0.73
N TYR A 133 -11.44 4.18 -0.39
CA TYR A 133 -10.85 4.26 0.94
C TYR A 133 -11.86 4.75 1.96
N THR A 134 -12.63 5.80 1.65
CA THR A 134 -13.66 6.31 2.57
C THR A 134 -14.71 5.23 2.84
N ALA A 135 -15.21 4.54 1.82
CA ALA A 135 -16.14 3.42 1.98
C ALA A 135 -15.57 2.31 2.89
N HIS A 136 -14.33 1.89 2.65
CA HIS A 136 -13.65 0.87 3.45
C HIS A 136 -13.44 1.32 4.90
N VAL A 137 -13.05 2.57 5.13
CA VAL A 137 -12.85 3.12 6.48
C VAL A 137 -14.16 3.25 7.23
N THR A 138 -15.25 3.67 6.58
CA THR A 138 -16.59 3.74 7.20
C THR A 138 -17.12 2.36 7.60
N GLU A 139 -16.91 1.33 6.77
CA GLU A 139 -17.24 -0.04 7.12
C GLU A 139 -16.41 -0.54 8.30
N ARG A 140 -15.10 -0.25 8.31
CA ARG A 140 -14.24 -0.61 9.44
C ARG A 140 -14.62 0.15 10.72
N GLU A 141 -14.97 1.42 10.61
CA GLU A 141 -15.41 2.25 11.72
C GLU A 141 -16.69 1.69 12.36
N SER A 142 -17.70 1.31 11.57
CA SER A 142 -18.94 0.77 12.12
C SER A 142 -18.73 -0.58 12.82
N THR A 143 -17.91 -1.47 12.24
CA THR A 143 -17.60 -2.79 12.81
C THR A 143 -16.76 -2.69 14.09
N GLU A 144 -15.75 -1.84 14.09
CA GLU A 144 -14.91 -1.62 15.26
C GLU A 144 -15.71 -0.91 16.38
N ARG A 145 -16.52 0.11 16.04
CA ARG A 145 -17.36 0.83 17.01
C ARG A 145 -18.36 -0.09 17.70
N ALA A 146 -19.07 -0.90 16.92
CA ALA A 146 -19.99 -1.90 17.45
C ALA A 146 -19.27 -2.90 18.39
N ARG A 147 -18.03 -3.29 18.07
CA ARG A 147 -17.23 -4.17 18.92
C ARG A 147 -16.90 -3.54 20.27
N TRP A 148 -16.59 -2.25 20.30
CA TRP A 148 -16.29 -1.53 21.55
C TRP A 148 -17.52 -1.20 22.37
N GLU A 149 -18.64 -0.86 21.74
CA GLU A 149 -19.93 -0.67 22.44
C GLU A 149 -20.39 -1.97 23.11
N ARG A 150 -20.16 -3.13 22.47
CA ARG A 150 -20.45 -4.45 23.06
C ARG A 150 -19.53 -4.81 24.22
N THR A 151 -18.36 -4.18 24.30
CA THR A 151 -17.38 -4.47 25.35
C THR A 151 -17.75 -3.69 26.62
N PRO A 152 -17.85 -4.35 27.80
CA PRO A 152 -18.30 -3.68 29.00
C PRO A 152 -17.33 -2.55 29.42
N PRO A 153 -17.81 -1.49 30.12
CA PRO A 153 -17.03 -0.29 30.42
C PRO A 153 -15.67 -0.53 31.08
N ALA A 154 -15.57 -1.52 31.97
CA ALA A 154 -14.33 -1.85 32.68
C ALA A 154 -13.28 -2.56 31.81
N LYS A 155 -13.67 -3.13 30.67
CA LYS A 155 -12.78 -3.87 29.75
C LYS A 155 -12.45 -3.11 28.48
N ARG A 156 -13.16 -2.02 28.19
CA ARG A 156 -12.95 -1.22 26.98
C ARG A 156 -11.94 -0.09 27.25
N PRO A 157 -11.06 0.25 26.29
CA PRO A 157 -10.14 1.38 26.43
C PRO A 157 -10.93 2.69 26.50
N ASN A 158 -10.49 3.59 27.39
CA ASN A 158 -11.05 4.93 27.50
C ASN A 158 -10.20 5.90 26.67
N PHE A 159 -10.66 6.17 25.44
CA PHE A 159 -9.94 7.01 24.48
C PHE A 159 -9.80 8.48 24.89
N GLU A 160 -10.73 9.00 25.70
CA GLU A 160 -10.67 10.37 26.21
C GLU A 160 -9.48 10.52 27.17
N LYS A 161 -9.30 9.56 28.08
CA LYS A 161 -8.15 9.54 29.00
C LYS A 161 -6.83 9.29 28.27
N LEU A 162 -6.88 8.50 27.19
CA LEU A 162 -5.72 8.25 26.33
C LEU A 162 -5.36 9.47 25.46
N GLY A 163 -6.25 10.45 25.32
CA GLY A 163 -6.04 11.60 24.44
C GLY A 163 -6.03 11.22 22.96
N THR A 164 -6.81 10.22 22.57
CA THR A 164 -6.99 9.80 21.16
C THR A 164 -8.25 10.48 20.63
N ARG A 165 -8.10 11.50 19.76
CA ARG A 165 -9.22 12.27 19.18
C ARG A 165 -10.16 11.38 18.34
N SER A 166 -9.58 10.62 17.41
CA SER A 166 -10.33 9.83 16.42
C SER A 166 -9.93 8.33 16.48
N PRO A 167 -10.56 7.51 17.34
CA PRO A 167 -10.13 6.12 17.56
C PRO A 167 -10.38 5.17 16.38
N TRP A 168 -11.36 5.49 15.54
CA TRP A 168 -11.91 4.61 14.50
C TRP A 168 -11.45 4.96 13.08
N ARG A 169 -11.07 6.22 12.88
CA ARG A 169 -10.75 6.81 11.58
C ARG A 169 -9.53 7.73 11.72
N ALA A 170 -8.64 7.67 10.74
CA ALA A 170 -7.54 8.63 10.65
C ALA A 170 -8.10 10.01 10.27
N ASP A 171 -7.76 11.00 11.07
CA ASP A 171 -8.22 12.38 10.88
C ASP A 171 -7.19 13.16 10.06
N TRP A 172 -7.33 13.08 8.74
CA TRP A 172 -6.41 13.73 7.82
C TRP A 172 -6.54 15.26 7.82
N GLU A 173 -7.68 15.80 8.26
CA GLU A 173 -7.91 17.25 8.32
C GLU A 173 -7.03 17.89 9.39
N VAL A 174 -6.98 17.26 10.58
CA VAL A 174 -6.07 17.63 11.68
C VAL A 174 -4.61 17.60 11.24
N VAL A 175 -4.20 16.53 10.54
CA VAL A 175 -2.82 16.35 10.06
C VAL A 175 -2.39 17.43 9.08
N LEU A 176 -3.33 17.95 8.28
CA LEU A 176 -3.07 19.04 7.34
C LEU A 176 -3.26 20.43 7.99
N GLY A 177 -3.54 20.48 9.30
CA GLY A 177 -3.71 21.70 10.06
C GLY A 177 -5.04 22.41 9.77
N ALA A 178 -6.04 21.70 9.25
CA ALA A 178 -7.42 22.15 9.16
C ALA A 178 -8.18 21.66 10.40
N ASP A 179 -7.77 22.11 11.58
CA ASP A 179 -8.47 21.78 12.84
C ASP A 179 -9.77 22.61 12.91
N PRO A 180 -10.97 22.00 12.89
CA PRO A 180 -12.23 22.74 13.00
C PRO A 180 -12.45 23.35 14.40
N ASP A 181 -11.78 22.80 15.43
CA ASP A 181 -11.91 23.22 16.83
C ASP A 181 -10.95 24.35 17.22
N LEU A 182 -9.93 24.64 16.41
CA LEU A 182 -9.01 25.76 16.64
C LEU A 182 -9.62 27.04 16.05
N VAL A 183 -10.37 27.76 16.88
CA VAL A 183 -10.80 29.14 16.56
C VAL A 183 -9.55 30.03 16.55
N SER A 184 -9.03 30.36 15.38
CA SER A 184 -7.94 31.34 15.27
C SER A 184 -8.45 32.71 15.71
N THR A 185 -7.86 33.26 16.76
CA THR A 185 -8.16 34.63 17.24
C THR A 185 -7.65 35.71 16.29
N GLN A 186 -6.85 35.34 15.29
CA GLN A 186 -6.40 36.20 14.20
C GLN A 186 -7.16 35.85 12.90
N ARG A 187 -7.76 36.88 12.28
CA ARG A 187 -8.35 36.83 10.93
C ARG A 187 -7.22 36.69 9.91
N GLU A 188 -6.73 35.48 9.70
CA GLU A 188 -6.02 35.15 8.48
C GLU A 188 -7.04 35.08 7.32
N PRO A 189 -6.70 35.58 6.11
CA PRO A 189 -7.61 35.52 4.98
C PRO A 189 -7.96 34.06 4.71
N GLY A 190 -9.27 33.81 4.52
CA GLY A 190 -9.88 32.47 4.53
C GLY A 190 -8.99 31.39 3.96
N LYS A 191 -8.57 30.46 4.84
CA LYS A 191 -7.75 29.30 4.47
C LYS A 191 -8.52 28.53 3.41
N GLU A 192 -8.12 28.62 2.14
CA GLU A 192 -8.70 27.79 1.08
C GLU A 192 -8.47 26.32 1.45
N THR A 193 -9.52 25.67 1.94
CA THR A 193 -9.47 24.28 2.36
C THR A 193 -9.51 23.40 1.12
N TRP A 194 -8.34 22.90 0.74
CA TRP A 194 -8.22 21.91 -0.32
C TRP A 194 -8.52 20.52 0.21
N GLU A 195 -9.20 19.71 -0.61
CA GLU A 195 -9.34 18.30 -0.31
C GLU A 195 -7.94 17.67 -0.20
N PRO A 196 -7.70 16.83 0.81
CA PRO A 196 -6.44 16.14 0.96
C PRO A 196 -6.14 15.34 -0.31
N TRP A 197 -4.90 15.34 -0.76
CA TRP A 197 -4.48 14.51 -1.90
C TRP A 197 -3.17 13.78 -1.58
N LEU A 198 -3.03 12.56 -2.11
CA LEU A 198 -1.83 11.76 -1.91
C LEU A 198 -0.82 12.03 -3.01
N LEU A 199 0.41 12.39 -2.64
CA LEU A 199 1.55 12.51 -3.56
C LEU A 199 2.08 11.10 -3.90
N ARG A 200 2.02 10.73 -5.19
CA ARG A 200 2.36 9.37 -5.67
C ARG A 200 3.23 9.40 -6.93
N GLY A 201 4.13 8.41 -7.02
CA GLY A 201 4.86 8.07 -8.25
C GLY A 201 6.31 7.70 -8.01
N SER A 202 6.97 7.17 -9.04
CA SER A 202 8.37 6.72 -8.99
C SER A 202 9.41 7.83 -8.83
N GLY A 203 9.03 9.10 -9.01
CA GLY A 203 9.91 10.26 -8.90
C GLY A 203 9.74 11.07 -7.61
N VAL A 204 9.01 10.55 -6.62
CA VAL A 204 8.67 11.33 -5.41
C VAL A 204 9.91 11.67 -4.59
N ARG A 205 10.85 10.73 -4.37
CA ARG A 205 12.11 11.04 -3.68
C ARG A 205 12.91 12.16 -4.36
N ALA A 206 13.10 12.08 -5.67
CA ALA A 206 13.82 13.12 -6.42
C ALA A 206 13.10 14.47 -6.37
N LEU A 207 11.76 14.47 -6.34
CA LEU A 207 10.97 15.68 -6.16
C LEU A 207 11.14 16.26 -4.75
N LEU A 208 11.16 15.42 -3.71
CA LEU A 208 11.38 15.84 -2.32
C LEU A 208 12.77 16.47 -2.14
N ASP A 209 13.81 15.88 -2.73
CA ASP A 209 15.17 16.44 -2.66
C ASP A 209 15.25 17.85 -3.25
N LYS A 210 14.56 18.09 -4.37
CA LYS A 210 14.44 19.44 -4.97
C LYS A 210 13.65 20.39 -4.07
N LEU A 211 12.60 19.91 -3.42
CA LEU A 211 11.77 20.73 -2.52
C LEU A 211 12.49 21.17 -1.26
N ILE A 212 13.38 20.32 -0.75
CA ILE A 212 14.23 20.66 0.39
C ILE A 212 15.21 21.78 0.01
N ALA A 213 15.67 21.80 -1.24
CA ALA A 213 16.56 22.86 -1.75
C ALA A 213 15.82 24.17 -2.07
N ASP A 214 14.66 24.08 -2.75
CA ASP A 214 13.83 25.25 -3.07
C ASP A 214 12.32 24.89 -3.00
N PRO A 215 11.60 25.37 -1.97
CA PRO A 215 10.17 25.10 -1.83
C PRO A 215 9.30 25.81 -2.89
N GLY A 216 9.82 26.87 -3.54
CA GLY A 216 9.09 27.62 -4.57
C GLY A 216 8.85 26.82 -5.85
N VAL A 217 9.68 25.80 -6.11
CA VAL A 217 9.72 25.03 -7.36
C VAL A 217 8.63 23.94 -7.43
N PHE A 218 7.93 23.67 -6.33
CA PHE A 218 6.98 22.56 -6.22
C PHE A 218 5.91 22.50 -7.32
N SER A 219 5.24 23.63 -7.57
CA SER A 219 4.14 23.68 -8.55
C SER A 219 4.66 23.49 -9.98
N ALA A 220 5.84 24.03 -10.30
CA ALA A 220 6.47 23.89 -11.60
C ALA A 220 6.87 22.43 -11.89
N GLU A 221 7.51 21.75 -10.93
CA GLU A 221 7.90 20.34 -11.08
C GLU A 221 6.67 19.41 -11.14
N LEU A 222 5.66 19.65 -10.32
CA LEU A 222 4.39 18.91 -10.42
C LEU A 222 3.74 19.10 -11.78
N ASN A 223 3.70 20.33 -12.30
CA ASN A 223 3.14 20.62 -13.62
C ASN A 223 3.97 19.96 -14.74
N ALA A 224 5.30 19.93 -14.64
CA ALA A 224 6.14 19.21 -15.58
C ALA A 224 5.83 17.70 -15.58
N LEU A 225 5.66 17.08 -14.40
CA LEU A 225 5.26 15.68 -14.28
C LEU A 225 3.86 15.41 -14.83
N ARG A 226 2.93 16.37 -14.69
CA ARG A 226 1.57 16.29 -15.24
C ARG A 226 1.59 16.37 -16.76
N ILE A 227 2.32 17.32 -17.34
CA ILE A 227 2.46 17.50 -18.79
C ILE A 227 3.08 16.24 -19.42
N LYS A 228 4.11 15.67 -18.80
CA LYS A 228 4.73 14.40 -19.25
C LYS A 228 3.73 13.23 -19.31
N ARG A 229 2.68 13.27 -18.49
CA ARG A 229 1.61 12.27 -18.43
C ARG A 229 0.33 12.72 -19.15
N HIS A 230 0.39 13.80 -19.95
CA HIS A 230 -0.74 14.38 -20.68
C HIS A 230 -1.89 14.89 -19.80
N PHE A 231 -1.60 15.34 -18.57
CA PHE A 231 -2.58 16.01 -17.70
C PHE A 231 -2.47 17.53 -17.78
N ALA A 232 -3.60 18.22 -17.61
CA ALA A 232 -3.65 19.68 -17.53
C ALA A 232 -2.86 20.23 -16.32
N PRO A 233 -2.18 21.39 -16.45
CA PRO A 233 -1.44 22.01 -15.37
C PRO A 233 -2.36 22.52 -14.26
N LEU A 234 -1.87 22.51 -13.03
CA LEU A 234 -2.50 23.10 -11.86
C LEU A 234 -2.18 24.61 -11.82
N GLN A 235 -3.20 25.43 -11.59
CA GLN A 235 -3.09 26.90 -11.52
C GLN A 235 -2.88 27.45 -10.11
N GLN A 236 -2.68 26.58 -9.12
CA GLN A 236 -2.64 26.95 -7.69
C GLN A 236 -1.25 27.35 -7.20
N SER A 237 -1.27 28.03 -6.04
CA SER A 237 -0.05 28.34 -5.30
C SER A 237 0.65 27.06 -4.80
N SER A 238 1.98 27.07 -4.81
CA SER A 238 2.81 25.96 -4.30
C SER A 238 2.55 25.68 -2.83
N VAL A 239 2.26 26.71 -2.04
CA VAL A 239 2.03 26.62 -0.60
C VAL A 239 0.76 25.81 -0.28
N LEU A 240 -0.36 26.12 -0.94
CA LEU A 240 -1.62 25.40 -0.72
C LEU A 240 -1.55 23.93 -1.19
N LEU A 241 -0.87 23.71 -2.33
CA LEU A 241 -0.62 22.36 -2.82
C LEU A 241 0.21 21.56 -1.82
N ALA A 242 1.24 22.16 -1.22
CA ALA A 242 2.09 21.48 -0.26
C ALA A 242 1.36 21.21 1.06
N SER A 243 0.56 22.17 1.54
CA SER A 243 -0.18 22.04 2.81
C SER A 243 -1.30 21.01 2.76
N SER A 244 -1.85 20.71 1.58
CA SER A 244 -2.90 19.70 1.37
C SER A 244 -2.36 18.32 0.96
N ALA A 245 -1.05 18.20 0.74
CA ALA A 245 -0.43 16.98 0.26
C ALA A 245 -0.10 16.01 1.41
N LEU A 246 -0.50 14.76 1.22
CA LEU A 246 -0.07 13.63 2.01
C LEU A 246 1.06 12.89 1.31
N LEU A 247 2.06 12.47 2.08
CA LEU A 247 3.18 11.66 1.65
C LEU A 247 3.06 10.28 2.28
N ARG A 248 3.16 9.23 1.47
CA ARG A 248 3.15 7.86 1.97
C ARG A 248 4.53 7.45 2.44
N VAL A 249 4.57 6.84 3.61
CA VAL A 249 5.81 6.47 4.27
C VAL A 249 5.77 5.06 4.82
N LYS A 250 6.95 4.49 4.96
CA LYS A 250 7.26 3.32 5.78
C LYS A 250 7.76 3.79 7.13
N ILE A 251 7.34 3.08 8.16
CA ILE A 251 7.68 3.38 9.55
C ILE A 251 8.30 2.11 10.14
N ASN A 252 9.59 2.21 10.47
CA ASN A 252 10.37 1.12 11.03
C ASN A 252 10.72 1.47 12.49
N PRO A 253 10.15 0.81 13.51
CA PRO A 253 10.51 1.04 14.90
C PRO A 253 11.99 0.70 15.13
N ILE A 254 12.69 1.55 15.89
CA ILE A 254 14.14 1.39 16.16
C ILE A 254 14.40 0.28 17.18
N LYS A 255 13.52 0.20 18.18
CA LYS A 255 13.56 -0.78 19.27
C LYS A 255 12.24 -1.57 19.29
N GLU A 256 12.03 -2.35 20.34
CA GLU A 256 10.80 -3.10 20.56
C GLU A 256 9.55 -2.21 20.40
N GLY A 257 8.62 -2.70 19.59
CA GLY A 257 7.34 -2.06 19.35
C GLY A 257 6.66 -2.65 18.12
N ASN A 258 5.35 -2.86 18.22
CA ASN A 258 4.51 -3.31 17.12
C ASN A 258 3.51 -2.19 16.82
N PRO A 259 3.78 -1.33 15.81
CA PRO A 259 2.86 -0.25 15.48
C PRO A 259 1.54 -0.84 15.02
N GLN A 260 0.45 -0.43 15.67
CA GLN A 260 -0.89 -0.88 15.29
C GLN A 260 -1.51 0.01 14.21
N ASP A 261 -2.60 -0.50 13.64
CA ASP A 261 -3.45 0.26 12.75
C ASP A 261 -3.98 1.53 13.43
N LEU A 262 -3.99 2.65 12.71
CA LEU A 262 -4.31 3.98 13.25
C LEU A 262 -3.39 4.49 14.36
N ALA A 263 -2.19 3.93 14.54
CA ALA A 263 -1.20 4.57 15.39
C ALA A 263 -0.93 6.01 14.89
N LEU A 264 -0.81 6.93 15.85
CA LEU A 264 -0.55 8.34 15.59
C LEU A 264 0.96 8.55 15.45
N ILE A 265 1.34 9.35 14.47
CA ILE A 265 2.73 9.70 14.19
C ILE A 265 2.96 11.12 14.67
N TYR A 266 4.05 11.31 15.40
CA TYR A 266 4.41 12.53 16.08
C TYR A 266 5.79 13.02 15.66
N ALA A 267 5.92 14.33 15.45
CA ALA A 267 7.23 14.95 15.28
C ALA A 267 8.06 14.83 16.56
N ILE A 268 9.38 14.65 16.45
CA ILE A 268 10.27 14.77 17.61
C ILE A 268 10.49 16.27 17.87
N PRO A 269 10.15 16.78 19.07
CA PRO A 269 10.46 18.16 19.44
C PRO A 269 11.98 18.36 19.51
N SER A 270 12.44 19.55 19.15
CA SER A 270 13.86 19.87 19.06
C SER A 270 14.48 20.09 20.44
N ASP A 271 13.68 20.54 21.40
CA ASP A 271 14.10 20.81 22.78
C ASP A 271 13.27 19.99 23.78
N GLU A 272 13.90 19.57 24.89
CA GLU A 272 13.28 18.72 25.93
C GLU A 272 12.12 19.39 26.71
N GLY A 273 11.72 20.62 26.34
CA GLY A 273 10.67 21.40 27.02
C GLY A 273 9.45 21.80 26.16
N GLU A 274 9.36 21.39 24.89
CA GLU A 274 8.22 21.74 24.03
C GLU A 274 6.95 20.92 24.34
N LEU A 275 5.79 21.58 24.15
CA LEU A 275 4.42 21.05 24.25
C LEU A 275 4.21 19.72 23.48
N PRO A 276 3.14 18.94 23.78
CA PRO A 276 2.95 17.60 23.22
C PRO A 276 3.14 17.60 21.70
N SER A 277 4.05 16.72 21.26
CA SER A 277 4.40 16.46 19.88
C SER A 277 3.21 16.64 18.93
N GLU A 278 3.36 17.48 17.90
CA GLU A 278 2.33 17.69 16.87
C GLU A 278 2.08 16.38 16.11
N ILE A 279 0.81 16.06 15.83
CA ILE A 279 0.44 14.89 15.02
C ILE A 279 0.76 15.21 13.57
N ILE A 280 1.72 14.50 12.99
CA ILE A 280 2.15 14.71 11.61
C ILE A 280 1.53 13.70 10.64
N GLY A 281 0.92 12.62 11.14
CA GLY A 281 0.35 11.57 10.30
C GLY A 281 -0.26 10.41 11.06
N TYR A 282 -0.78 9.44 10.31
CA TYR A 282 -1.37 8.21 10.83
C TYR A 282 -0.82 6.98 10.10
N VAL A 283 -0.74 5.88 10.85
CA VAL A 283 -0.51 4.54 10.31
C VAL A 283 -1.79 4.00 9.68
N THR A 284 -1.74 3.59 8.41
CA THR A 284 -2.86 2.96 7.72
C THR A 284 -2.84 1.44 7.90
N SER A 285 -1.64 0.86 7.83
CA SER A 285 -1.38 -0.57 8.00
C SER A 285 -0.18 -0.80 8.91
N GLY A 286 -0.41 -1.26 10.13
CA GLY A 286 0.62 -1.54 11.12
C GLY A 286 0.50 -2.96 11.67
N ASN A 287 1.59 -3.71 11.62
CA ASN A 287 1.67 -5.02 12.25
C ASN A 287 3.13 -5.45 12.45
N PHE A 288 3.35 -6.58 13.10
CA PHE A 288 4.64 -7.22 13.13
C PHE A 288 4.93 -7.84 11.76
N SER A 289 6.07 -7.49 11.15
CA SER A 289 6.49 -8.08 9.89
C SER A 289 7.32 -9.32 10.15
N LEU A 290 6.87 -10.45 9.63
CA LEU A 290 7.57 -11.72 9.76
C LEU A 290 8.84 -11.77 8.91
N SER A 291 8.86 -11.06 7.79
CA SER A 291 10.05 -10.97 6.92
C SER A 291 11.16 -10.10 7.52
N GLN A 292 10.81 -9.11 8.33
CA GLN A 292 11.77 -8.20 8.97
C GLN A 292 12.16 -8.62 10.38
N GLY A 293 11.31 -9.40 11.07
CA GLY A 293 11.51 -9.77 12.47
C GLY A 293 11.30 -8.60 13.44
N THR A 294 10.70 -7.51 12.97
CA THR A 294 10.42 -6.29 13.74
C THR A 294 9.01 -5.78 13.42
N GLY A 295 8.51 -4.85 14.24
CA GLY A 295 7.32 -4.10 13.89
C GLY A 295 7.52 -3.37 12.56
N PHE A 296 6.48 -3.25 11.76
CA PHE A 296 6.51 -2.52 10.50
C PHE A 296 5.20 -1.80 10.29
N ALA A 297 5.23 -0.61 9.72
CA ALA A 297 4.03 0.11 9.39
C ALA A 297 4.15 0.86 8.07
N ILE A 298 3.01 0.95 7.39
CA ILE A 298 2.78 1.85 6.26
C ILE A 298 1.78 2.89 6.74
N GLY A 299 2.07 4.15 6.46
CA GLY A 299 1.22 5.26 6.83
C GLY A 299 1.33 6.42 5.85
N ALA A 300 0.64 7.50 6.19
CA ALA A 300 0.78 8.76 5.48
C ALA A 300 1.02 9.90 6.48
N VAL A 301 1.81 10.87 6.02
CA VAL A 301 2.28 12.03 6.79
C VAL A 301 2.03 13.28 5.96
N SER A 302 1.78 14.42 6.60
CA SER A 302 1.73 15.71 5.89
C SER A 302 3.08 16.01 5.21
N LEU A 303 3.03 16.45 3.95
CA LEU A 303 4.23 16.81 3.19
C LEU A 303 4.96 17.98 3.85
N THR A 304 4.24 18.99 4.36
CA THR A 304 4.85 20.15 5.03
C THR A 304 5.57 19.73 6.30
N SER A 305 4.97 18.86 7.10
CA SER A 305 5.59 18.33 8.32
C SER A 305 6.81 17.48 8.00
N TYR A 306 6.75 16.66 6.95
CA TYR A 306 7.91 15.90 6.48
C TYR A 306 9.06 16.83 6.07
N LEU A 307 8.79 17.83 5.23
CA LEU A 307 9.80 18.81 4.79
C LEU A 307 10.42 19.56 5.98
N LYS A 308 9.60 20.03 6.93
CA LYS A 308 10.08 20.68 8.17
C LYS A 308 11.05 19.77 8.94
N LEU A 309 10.71 18.49 9.11
CA LEU A 309 11.58 17.51 9.76
C LEU A 309 12.89 17.29 9.00
N THR A 310 12.83 17.24 7.67
CA THR A 310 14.04 17.06 6.86
C THR A 310 14.94 18.28 6.90
N THR A 311 14.40 19.49 6.79
CA THR A 311 15.17 20.74 6.87
C THR A 311 15.83 20.93 8.24
N LYS A 312 15.18 20.52 9.33
CA LYS A 312 15.73 20.59 10.70
C LYS A 312 16.89 19.61 10.92
N ASN A 313 16.87 18.47 10.22
CA ASN A 313 17.89 17.42 10.34
C ASN A 313 19.07 17.58 9.37
N LEU A 314 19.13 18.67 8.59
CA LEU A 314 20.27 18.95 7.73
C LEU A 314 21.52 19.31 8.57
N PRO A 315 22.66 18.61 8.41
CA PRO A 315 23.87 18.95 9.12
C PRO A 315 24.45 20.28 8.63
N SER A 316 24.93 21.11 9.56
CA SER A 316 25.68 22.34 9.27
C SER A 316 26.97 22.05 8.49
N GLU A 317 26.93 22.38 7.18
CA GLU A 317 27.98 22.52 6.14
C GLU A 317 29.20 21.59 6.03
N ARG A 318 29.61 20.79 7.02
CA ARG A 318 30.90 20.06 6.97
C ARG A 318 30.89 18.66 6.36
N THR A 319 29.75 18.12 5.94
CA THR A 319 29.66 16.75 5.39
C THR A 319 28.62 16.65 4.27
N LYS A 320 28.86 17.36 3.17
CA LYS A 320 27.95 17.46 2.00
C LYS A 320 27.89 16.20 1.09
N SER A 321 28.45 15.05 1.47
CA SER A 321 28.60 13.91 0.53
C SER A 321 27.53 12.81 0.61
N THR A 322 26.54 12.88 1.52
CA THR A 322 25.50 11.83 1.59
C THR A 322 24.15 12.35 2.13
N LEU A 323 23.47 13.21 1.36
CA LEU A 323 22.15 13.77 1.70
C LEU A 323 21.04 12.69 1.78
N THR A 324 21.28 11.49 1.25
CA THR A 324 20.31 10.39 1.11
C THR A 324 20.38 9.34 2.23
N LYS A 325 21.16 9.57 3.31
CA LYS A 325 21.41 8.56 4.35
C LYS A 325 21.23 9.05 5.79
N ASN A 326 20.58 10.18 6.04
CA ASN A 326 20.21 10.53 7.40
C ASN A 326 18.83 9.95 7.74
N PRO A 327 18.74 8.95 8.64
CA PRO A 327 17.46 8.41 9.06
C PRO A 327 16.62 9.50 9.72
N LEU A 328 15.39 9.70 9.23
CA LEU A 328 14.45 10.64 9.83
C LEU A 328 13.73 9.93 10.97
N PHE A 329 13.90 10.44 12.19
CA PHE A 329 13.27 9.87 13.37
C PHE A 329 11.97 10.57 13.73
N VAL A 330 10.99 9.77 14.12
CA VAL A 330 9.69 10.22 14.64
C VAL A 330 9.34 9.44 15.90
N LYS A 331 8.33 9.92 16.61
CA LYS A 331 7.66 9.13 17.64
C LYS A 331 6.35 8.60 17.07
N TYR A 332 5.94 7.40 17.44
CA TYR A 332 4.59 6.91 17.22
C TYR A 332 3.96 6.46 18.52
N ARG A 333 2.64 6.49 18.57
CA ARG A 333 1.83 6.02 19.70
C ARG A 333 0.62 5.26 19.18
N ASP A 334 0.37 4.08 19.71
CA ASP A 334 -0.84 3.32 19.40
C ASP A 334 -2.09 3.99 20.00
N ARG A 335 -3.25 3.80 19.38
CA ARG A 335 -4.52 4.41 19.83
C ARG A 335 -4.93 4.02 21.25
N ASP A 336 -4.54 2.82 21.66
CA ASP A 336 -4.90 2.18 22.94
C ASP A 336 -3.82 2.37 24.02
N GLY A 337 -2.71 3.06 23.71
CA GLY A 337 -1.55 3.17 24.59
C GLY A 337 -1.10 4.60 24.87
N HIS A 338 -0.37 4.78 25.97
CA HIS A 338 0.27 6.06 26.32
C HIS A 338 1.76 6.12 25.95
N VAL A 339 2.35 4.99 25.55
CA VAL A 339 3.79 4.87 25.34
C VAL A 339 4.15 5.41 23.96
N PHE A 340 5.02 6.42 23.92
CA PHE A 340 5.65 6.89 22.69
C PHE A 340 6.87 6.05 22.39
N ARG A 341 6.96 5.53 21.17
CA ARG A 341 8.10 4.74 20.70
C ARG A 341 8.76 5.45 19.53
N ALA A 342 10.08 5.36 19.43
CA ALA A 342 10.82 5.96 18.33
C ALA A 342 10.80 5.03 17.10
N ALA A 343 10.60 5.62 15.92
CA ALA A 343 10.67 4.94 14.64
C ALA A 343 11.41 5.80 13.61
N GLU A 344 11.99 5.12 12.63
CA GLU A 344 12.53 5.72 11.42
C GLU A 344 11.43 5.81 10.35
N ILE A 345 11.35 6.94 9.67
CA ILE A 345 10.46 7.17 8.53
C ILE A 345 11.27 7.13 7.23
N GLN A 346 10.75 6.37 6.25
CA GLN A 346 11.27 6.34 4.90
C GLN A 346 10.14 6.56 3.88
N VAL A 347 10.40 7.31 2.81
CA VAL A 347 9.39 7.57 1.78
C VAL A 347 9.12 6.31 0.95
N LEU A 348 7.84 6.00 0.77
CA LEU A 348 7.41 4.85 -0.02
C LEU A 348 7.27 5.22 -1.51
N ASP A 349 8.31 4.90 -2.28
CA ASP A 349 8.27 4.94 -3.74
C ASP A 349 7.50 3.72 -4.28
N THR A 350 6.42 3.97 -5.00
CA THR A 350 5.65 2.94 -5.74
C THR A 350 5.80 3.08 -7.23
#